data_AF-A0A9X6LJY6-F1
#
_entry.id   AF-A0A9X6LJY6-F1
#
_cell.length_a   1.000
_cell.length_b   1.000
_cell.length_c   1.000
_cell.angle_alpha   90.00
_cell.angle_beta   90.00
_cell.angle_gamma   90.00
#
_symmetry.space_group_name_H-M   'P 1'
#
loop_
_entity.id
_entity.type
_entity.pdbx_description
1 polymer ?
#
loop_
_entity_poly.entity_id
_entity_poly.type
_entity_poly.pdbx_seq_one_letter_code
_entity_poly.pdbx_strand_id
1 'polypeptide(L)'
;MNEVMNLSDDINVITAEINSYKQIVGQSFFEIGRRLKHVKENDLVHGDFLKWVESLDIHPRVAQRMMRVASDPHLNTTAWSHLGLRVLYDITTISPEEREQTHAIPSTGEEKTVYEMSTREIAEVKKALKEKDKLLQQETERRKRAEQEATQARKSEQLTRKQLAELEQQEPQIVEREVVKEVEIVPDNLLNIIDELKDENTELKDTADFYKQKADALSKDVDDIKLEESSMNYIANKNVHNLIAYMDEFLKDVVVSSLMRGSIATASDATKELLDSRIEAFQEFLNDLKIAKTGRKIS
;
A
#
# COMPACT_ATOMS: atom_id res chain seq x y z
N MET A 1 28.41 0.25 -56.68
CA MET A 1 27.40 -0.41 -57.52
C MET A 1 26.14 -0.50 -56.67
N ASN A 2 25.15 0.35 -56.94
CA ASN A 2 23.82 0.15 -56.37
C ASN A 2 23.07 -0.73 -57.35
N GLU A 3 22.96 -2.02 -57.04
CA GLU A 3 21.96 -2.85 -57.70
C GLU A 3 20.59 -2.25 -57.36
N VAL A 4 19.85 -1.85 -58.38
CA VAL A 4 18.44 -1.52 -58.24
C VAL A 4 17.75 -2.86 -57.98
N MET A 5 17.64 -3.26 -56.71
CA MET A 5 16.79 -4.37 -56.32
C MET A 5 15.35 -3.96 -56.63
N ASN A 6 14.75 -4.59 -57.63
CA ASN A 6 13.31 -4.45 -57.85
C ASN A 6 12.57 -5.01 -56.64
N LEU A 7 11.54 -4.31 -56.18
CA LEU A 7 10.68 -4.79 -55.10
C LEU A 7 9.96 -6.07 -55.54
N SER A 8 9.82 -7.04 -54.63
CA SER A 8 8.99 -8.22 -54.85
C SER A 8 7.51 -7.82 -54.99
N ASP A 9 6.74 -8.57 -55.77
CA ASP A 9 5.27 -8.44 -55.84
C ASP A 9 4.53 -9.33 -54.82
N ASP A 10 5.25 -10.17 -54.06
CA ASP A 10 4.69 -11.04 -53.02
C ASP A 10 4.65 -10.33 -51.66
N ILE A 11 3.44 -10.15 -51.12
CA ILE A 11 3.21 -9.49 -49.83
C ILE A 11 3.95 -10.17 -48.67
N ASN A 12 4.10 -11.49 -48.68
CA ASN A 12 4.81 -12.22 -47.63
C ASN A 12 6.31 -11.94 -47.69
N VAL A 13 6.86 -11.83 -48.90
CA VAL A 13 8.28 -11.48 -49.12
C VAL A 13 8.53 -10.05 -48.66
N ILE A 14 7.70 -9.08 -49.09
CA ILE A 14 7.80 -7.68 -48.63
C ILE A 14 7.71 -7.60 -47.10
N THR A 15 6.78 -8.35 -46.49
CA THR A 15 6.60 -8.36 -45.02
C THR A 15 7.84 -8.91 -44.30
N ALA A 16 8.44 -9.98 -44.82
CA ALA A 16 9.66 -10.55 -44.26
C ALA A 16 10.85 -9.58 -44.38
N GLU A 17 11.01 -8.91 -45.52
CA GLU A 17 12.04 -7.90 -45.75
C GLU A 17 11.89 -6.72 -44.79
N ILE A 18 10.68 -6.15 -44.66
CA ILE A 18 10.40 -5.05 -43.72
C ILE A 18 10.76 -5.46 -42.29
N ASN A 19 10.39 -6.67 -41.86
CA ASN A 19 10.71 -7.15 -40.52
C ASN A 19 12.22 -7.34 -40.31
N SER A 20 12.93 -7.82 -41.33
CA SER A 20 14.40 -7.91 -41.31
C SER A 20 15.04 -6.53 -41.14
N TYR A 21 14.64 -5.54 -41.94
CA TYR A 21 15.15 -4.17 -41.80
C TYR A 21 14.83 -3.57 -40.43
N LYS A 22 13.63 -3.80 -39.88
CA LYS A 22 13.29 -3.37 -38.53
C LYS A 22 14.26 -3.94 -37.48
N GLN A 23 14.58 -5.23 -37.57
CA GLN A 23 15.55 -5.87 -36.67
C GLN A 23 16.95 -5.26 -36.81
N ILE A 24 17.42 -5.02 -38.04
CA ILE A 24 18.71 -4.38 -38.31
C ILE A 24 18.76 -2.97 -37.69
N VAL A 25 17.68 -2.19 -37.85
CA VAL A 25 17.56 -0.85 -37.28
C VAL A 25 17.61 -0.89 -35.74
N GLY A 26 16.87 -1.81 -35.10
CA GLY A 26 16.91 -1.95 -33.65
C GLY A 26 18.27 -2.37 -33.10
N GLN A 27 18.93 -3.34 -33.75
CA GLN A 27 20.30 -3.73 -33.40
C GLN A 27 21.28 -2.55 -33.57
N SER A 28 21.12 -1.78 -34.65
CA SER A 28 21.94 -0.59 -34.90
C SER A 28 21.81 0.43 -33.77
N PHE A 29 20.59 0.66 -33.24
CA PHE A 29 20.41 1.54 -32.09
C PHE A 29 21.17 1.08 -30.84
N PHE A 30 21.21 -0.23 -30.59
CA PHE A 30 21.96 -0.79 -29.47
C PHE A 30 23.47 -0.61 -29.67
N GLU A 31 23.97 -0.93 -30.86
CA GLU A 31 25.38 -0.80 -31.22
C GLU A 31 25.89 0.64 -31.15
N ILE A 32 25.10 1.59 -31.66
CA ILE A 32 25.38 3.02 -31.57
C ILE A 32 25.39 3.43 -30.09
N GLY A 33 24.39 3.01 -29.32
CA GLY A 33 24.31 3.27 -27.88
C GLY A 33 25.55 2.81 -27.11
N ARG A 34 26.07 1.61 -27.39
CA ARG A 34 27.31 1.10 -26.77
C ARG A 34 28.52 1.97 -27.07
N ARG A 35 28.68 2.39 -28.33
CA ARG A 35 29.82 3.24 -28.76
C ARG A 35 29.74 4.64 -28.16
N LEU A 36 28.55 5.24 -28.17
CA LEU A 36 28.28 6.53 -27.52
C LEU A 36 28.62 6.48 -26.03
N LYS A 37 28.18 5.42 -25.35
CA LYS A 37 28.48 5.19 -23.93
C LYS A 37 29.98 5.03 -23.69
N HIS A 38 30.66 4.21 -24.49
CA HIS A 38 32.10 4.01 -24.38
C HIS A 38 32.88 5.32 -24.52
N VAL A 39 32.56 6.14 -25.53
CA VAL A 39 33.18 7.46 -25.72
C VAL A 39 32.94 8.37 -24.51
N LYS A 40 31.73 8.34 -23.94
CA LYS A 40 31.37 9.16 -22.78
C LYS A 40 32.08 8.71 -21.49
N GLU A 41 32.10 7.42 -21.21
CA GLU A 41 32.66 6.86 -19.97
C GLU A 41 34.18 6.93 -19.92
N ASN A 42 34.84 6.85 -21.08
CA ASN A 42 36.30 6.95 -21.20
C ASN A 42 36.76 8.38 -21.53
N ASP A 43 35.85 9.36 -21.54
CA ASP A 43 36.12 10.76 -21.85
C ASP A 43 36.99 10.98 -23.11
N LEU A 44 36.74 10.21 -24.17
CA LEU A 44 37.57 10.22 -25.39
C LEU A 44 37.52 11.54 -26.17
N VAL A 45 36.58 12.43 -25.80
CA VAL A 45 36.37 13.75 -26.39
C VAL A 45 36.50 14.88 -25.36
N HIS A 46 37.13 14.60 -24.20
CA HIS A 46 37.58 15.59 -23.22
C HIS A 46 36.53 16.64 -22.83
N GLY A 47 35.34 16.19 -22.42
CA GLY A 47 34.24 17.07 -22.00
C GLY A 47 33.39 17.66 -23.14
N ASP A 48 33.77 17.50 -24.41
CA ASP A 48 33.02 17.99 -25.58
C ASP A 48 32.02 16.96 -26.15
N PHE A 49 31.53 16.03 -25.31
CA PHE A 49 30.66 14.92 -25.72
C PHE A 49 29.42 15.35 -26.51
N LEU A 50 28.75 16.43 -26.11
CA LEU A 50 27.53 16.90 -26.78
C LEU A 50 27.81 17.42 -28.20
N LYS A 51 28.88 18.21 -28.37
CA LYS A 51 29.29 18.72 -29.70
C LYS A 51 29.69 17.57 -30.62
N TRP A 52 30.40 16.57 -30.09
CA TRP A 52 30.75 15.38 -30.84
C TRP A 52 29.52 14.59 -31.29
N VAL A 53 28.53 14.40 -30.41
CA VAL A 53 27.25 13.76 -30.76
C VAL A 53 26.51 14.52 -31.87
N GLU A 54 26.45 15.85 -31.78
CA GLU A 54 25.82 16.70 -32.80
C GLU A 54 26.56 16.64 -34.14
N SER A 55 27.90 16.48 -34.12
CA SER A 55 28.70 16.31 -35.35
C SER A 55 28.43 14.99 -36.11
N LEU A 56 27.75 14.03 -35.46
CA LEU A 56 27.29 12.78 -36.07
C LEU A 56 25.85 12.87 -36.61
N ASP A 57 25.26 14.08 -36.64
CA ASP A 57 23.85 14.32 -36.95
C ASP A 57 22.87 13.58 -36.01
N ILE A 58 23.34 13.25 -34.81
CA ILE A 58 22.52 12.59 -33.78
C ILE A 58 22.06 13.65 -32.78
N HIS A 59 20.74 13.81 -32.64
CA HIS A 59 20.21 14.70 -31.62
C HIS A 59 20.57 14.17 -30.21
N PRO A 60 21.06 15.01 -29.26
CA PRO A 60 21.53 14.56 -27.94
C PRO A 60 20.54 13.69 -27.15
N ARG A 61 19.24 14.01 -27.21
CA ARG A 61 18.19 13.19 -26.57
C ARG A 61 18.09 11.79 -27.18
N VAL A 62 18.33 11.63 -28.48
CA VAL A 62 18.31 10.32 -29.15
C VAL A 62 19.53 9.52 -28.72
N ALA A 63 20.72 10.13 -28.72
CA ALA A 63 21.95 9.54 -28.20
C ALA A 63 21.78 9.03 -26.75
N GLN A 64 21.17 9.84 -25.88
CA GLN A 64 20.87 9.44 -24.49
C GLN A 64 19.96 8.22 -24.41
N ARG A 65 18.90 8.15 -25.25
CA ARG A 65 18.01 6.99 -25.30
C ARG A 65 18.74 5.73 -25.78
N MET A 66 19.53 5.83 -26.84
CA MET A 66 20.34 4.72 -27.34
C MET A 66 21.32 4.22 -26.27
N MET A 67 22.04 5.12 -25.59
CA MET A 67 22.93 4.76 -24.48
C MET A 67 22.19 4.09 -23.31
N ARG A 68 21.00 4.58 -22.95
CA ARG A 68 20.18 4.01 -21.89
C ARG A 68 19.73 2.59 -22.23
N VAL A 69 19.20 2.39 -23.44
CA VAL A 69 18.82 1.08 -23.97
C VAL A 69 20.01 0.14 -24.00
N ALA A 70 21.16 0.60 -24.48
CA ALA A 70 22.39 -0.19 -24.53
C ALA A 70 22.98 -0.54 -23.16
N SER A 71 22.57 0.17 -22.11
CA SER A 71 23.05 -0.05 -20.74
C SER A 71 22.18 -0.99 -19.93
N ASP A 72 20.99 -1.33 -20.42
CA ASP A 72 20.04 -2.16 -19.69
C ASP A 72 20.40 -3.64 -19.87
N PRO A 73 20.87 -4.34 -18.82
CA PRO A 73 21.31 -5.73 -18.94
C PRO A 73 20.15 -6.71 -19.15
N HIS A 74 18.91 -6.29 -18.91
CA HIS A 74 17.72 -7.11 -19.09
C HIS A 74 17.11 -6.97 -20.49
N LEU A 75 17.61 -6.06 -21.32
CA LEU A 75 17.20 -5.96 -22.72
C LEU A 75 18.05 -6.87 -23.60
N ASN A 76 17.43 -7.93 -24.10
CA ASN A 76 18.02 -8.79 -25.11
C ASN A 76 18.02 -8.09 -26.49
N THR A 77 19.21 -7.79 -26.98
CA THR A 77 19.46 -7.11 -28.26
C THR A 77 18.89 -7.82 -29.47
N THR A 78 18.71 -9.13 -29.39
CA THR A 78 18.30 -9.97 -30.50
C THR A 78 16.80 -10.25 -30.44
N ALA A 79 16.27 -10.54 -29.25
CA ALA A 79 14.84 -10.84 -29.09
C ALA A 79 13.96 -9.61 -29.36
N TRP A 80 14.44 -8.41 -29.00
CA TRP A 80 13.62 -7.20 -28.97
C TRP A 80 14.04 -6.14 -29.99
N SER A 81 14.94 -6.48 -30.92
CA SER A 81 15.41 -5.57 -31.98
C SER A 81 14.30 -5.14 -32.95
N HIS A 82 13.21 -5.89 -33.03
CA HIS A 82 12.06 -5.53 -33.85
C HIS A 82 11.26 -4.34 -33.27
N LEU A 83 11.50 -3.99 -32.00
CA LEU A 83 10.89 -2.85 -31.32
C LEU A 83 11.64 -1.55 -31.67
N GLY A 84 10.88 -0.47 -31.88
CA GLY A 84 11.47 0.84 -32.13
C GLY A 84 12.17 1.42 -30.88
N LEU A 85 13.14 2.32 -31.09
CA LEU A 85 13.92 2.97 -30.01
C LEU A 85 13.04 3.56 -28.91
N ARG A 86 11.88 4.12 -29.27
CA ARG A 86 10.97 4.73 -28.28
C ARG A 86 10.38 3.69 -27.33
N VAL A 87 9.90 2.57 -27.87
CA VAL A 87 9.37 1.45 -27.08
C VAL A 87 10.46 0.91 -26.17
N LEU A 88 11.62 0.57 -26.74
CA LEU A 88 12.76 0.05 -25.98
C LEU A 88 13.15 0.99 -24.84
N TYR A 89 13.23 2.30 -25.11
CA TYR A 89 13.50 3.29 -24.09
C TYR A 89 12.43 3.30 -22.99
N ASP A 90 11.15 3.31 -23.35
CA ASP A 90 10.07 3.34 -22.36
C ASP A 90 10.10 2.08 -21.47
N ILE A 91 10.44 0.91 -22.02
CA ILE A 91 10.68 -0.33 -21.27
C ILE A 91 11.83 -0.16 -20.26
N THR A 92 12.96 0.47 -20.65
CA THR A 92 14.09 0.71 -19.71
C THR A 92 13.76 1.61 -18.52
N THR A 93 12.61 2.29 -18.56
CA THR A 93 12.14 3.16 -17.48
C THR A 93 11.21 2.46 -16.49
N ILE A 94 10.84 1.22 -16.76
CA ILE A 94 10.10 0.34 -15.86
C ILE A 94 11.13 -0.57 -15.17
N SER A 95 10.93 -0.94 -13.90
CA SER A 95 11.85 -1.84 -13.18
C SER A 95 11.82 -3.24 -13.81
N PRO A 96 12.93 -4.00 -13.78
CA PRO A 96 12.98 -5.33 -14.38
C PRO A 96 11.87 -6.27 -13.89
N GLU A 97 11.60 -6.26 -12.58
CA GLU A 97 10.54 -7.06 -11.94
C GLU A 97 9.15 -6.76 -12.51
N GLU A 98 8.85 -5.48 -12.75
CA GLU A 98 7.56 -5.07 -13.30
C GLU A 98 7.45 -5.36 -14.80
N ARG A 99 8.56 -5.51 -15.54
CA ARG A 99 8.50 -5.82 -16.98
C ARG A 99 8.02 -7.24 -17.25
N GLU A 100 8.38 -8.17 -16.37
CA GLU A 100 8.04 -9.59 -16.49
C GLU A 100 6.64 -9.91 -15.94
N GLN A 101 6.10 -9.03 -15.09
CA GLN A 101 4.74 -9.15 -14.59
C GLN A 101 3.71 -8.78 -15.65
N THR A 102 2.55 -9.43 -15.56
CA THR A 102 1.38 -9.08 -16.35
C THR A 102 0.68 -7.87 -15.73
N HIS A 103 0.31 -6.91 -16.57
CA HIS A 103 -0.41 -5.71 -16.16
C HIS A 103 -1.72 -5.60 -16.93
N ALA A 104 -2.78 -5.23 -16.22
CA ALA A 104 -4.02 -4.80 -16.84
C ALA A 104 -3.82 -3.42 -17.47
N ILE A 105 -4.06 -3.32 -18.77
CA ILE A 105 -4.00 -2.06 -19.51
C ILE A 105 -5.21 -1.19 -19.09
N PRO A 106 -5.01 0.04 -18.58
CA PRO A 106 -6.11 0.86 -18.08
C PRO A 106 -7.23 1.15 -19.10
N SER A 107 -6.91 1.29 -20.39
CA SER A 107 -7.89 1.61 -21.42
C SER A 107 -8.69 0.41 -21.95
N THR A 108 -8.07 -0.77 -22.04
CA THR A 108 -8.68 -1.96 -22.65
C THR A 108 -9.06 -3.03 -21.64
N GLY A 109 -8.44 -3.03 -20.44
CA GLY A 109 -8.53 -4.10 -19.45
C GLY A 109 -7.78 -5.37 -19.84
N GLU A 110 -7.10 -5.40 -21.00
CA GLU A 110 -6.32 -6.56 -21.42
C GLU A 110 -5.09 -6.74 -20.53
N GLU A 111 -4.80 -7.99 -20.19
CA GLU A 111 -3.62 -8.37 -19.45
C GLU A 111 -2.47 -8.70 -20.42
N LYS A 112 -1.40 -7.91 -20.36
CA LYS A 112 -0.19 -8.12 -21.18
C LYS A 112 1.06 -7.91 -20.33
N THR A 113 2.17 -8.48 -20.76
CA THR A 113 3.49 -8.09 -20.26
C THR A 113 3.94 -6.78 -20.91
N VAL A 114 4.88 -6.08 -20.30
CA VAL A 114 5.38 -4.79 -20.81
C VAL A 114 5.99 -4.92 -22.22
N TYR A 115 6.51 -6.10 -22.58
CA TYR A 115 7.12 -6.37 -23.88
C TYR A 115 6.11 -6.55 -25.02
N GLU A 116 4.86 -6.89 -24.70
CA GLU A 116 3.78 -7.10 -25.67
C GLU A 116 2.96 -5.83 -25.93
N MET A 117 3.22 -4.78 -25.16
CA MET A 117 2.48 -3.53 -25.19
C MET A 117 3.02 -2.57 -26.26
N SER A 118 2.10 -1.82 -26.86
CA SER A 118 2.40 -0.62 -27.63
C SER A 118 2.96 0.49 -26.76
N THR A 119 3.56 1.51 -27.38
CA THR A 119 4.05 2.71 -26.66
C THR A 119 2.97 3.39 -25.82
N ARG A 120 1.71 3.33 -26.27
CA ARG A 120 0.59 3.97 -25.58
C ARG A 120 0.21 3.17 -24.33
N GLU A 121 0.09 1.85 -24.47
CA GLU A 121 -0.20 0.95 -23.36
C GLU A 121 0.90 1.01 -22.29
N ILE A 122 2.19 1.01 -22.69
CA ILE A 122 3.31 1.18 -21.75
C ILE A 122 3.20 2.51 -20.98
N ALA A 123 2.83 3.60 -21.66
CA ALA A 123 2.68 4.89 -21.01
C ALA A 123 1.52 4.91 -20.00
N GLU A 124 0.41 4.24 -20.31
CA GLU A 124 -0.74 4.09 -19.41
C GLU A 124 -0.37 3.25 -18.17
N VAL A 125 0.23 2.08 -18.38
CA VAL A 125 0.68 1.19 -17.29
C VAL A 125 1.70 1.88 -16.41
N LYS A 126 2.68 2.57 -16.99
CA LYS A 126 3.67 3.35 -16.23
C LYS A 126 3.01 4.43 -15.37
N LYS A 127 1.97 5.09 -15.87
CA LYS A 127 1.23 6.09 -15.09
C LYS A 127 0.50 5.43 -13.92
N ALA A 128 -0.15 4.29 -14.15
CA ALA A 128 -0.84 3.53 -13.12
C ALA A 128 0.12 3.01 -12.03
N LEU A 129 1.27 2.45 -12.41
CA LEU A 129 2.31 2.01 -11.48
C LEU A 129 2.81 3.16 -10.61
N LYS A 130 3.11 4.31 -11.22
CA LYS A 130 3.56 5.50 -10.48
C LYS A 130 2.52 6.02 -9.48
N GLU A 131 1.24 5.92 -9.82
CA GLU A 131 0.14 6.31 -8.93
C GLU A 131 0.01 5.34 -7.76
N LYS A 132 0.08 4.03 -8.02
CA LYS A 132 0.11 2.98 -7.00
C LYS A 132 1.29 3.14 -6.05
N ASP A 133 2.49 3.40 -6.56
CA ASP A 133 3.69 3.65 -5.75
C ASP A 133 3.53 4.88 -4.87
N LYS A 134 2.94 5.95 -5.40
CA LYS A 134 2.67 7.17 -4.63
C LYS A 134 1.70 6.91 -3.49
N LEU A 135 0.63 6.16 -3.73
CA LEU A 135 -0.34 5.78 -2.69
C LEU A 135 0.32 4.89 -1.64
N LEU A 136 1.12 3.90 -2.06
CA LEU A 136 1.84 3.02 -1.14
C LEU A 136 2.83 3.80 -0.25
N GLN A 137 3.56 4.77 -0.82
CA GLN A 137 4.44 5.65 -0.06
C GLN A 137 3.68 6.50 0.95
N GLN A 138 2.53 7.08 0.55
CA GLN A 138 1.69 7.87 1.46
C GLN A 138 1.17 7.03 2.63
N GLU A 139 0.71 5.81 2.37
CA GLU A 139 0.26 4.90 3.42
C GLU A 139 1.39 4.44 4.33
N THR A 140 2.58 4.18 3.78
CA THR A 140 3.77 3.81 4.57
C THR A 140 4.18 4.95 5.50
N GLU A 141 4.18 6.19 5.02
CA GLU A 141 4.48 7.37 5.83
C GLU A 141 3.41 7.61 6.91
N ARG A 142 2.12 7.40 6.59
CA ARG A 142 1.03 7.46 7.58
C ARG A 142 1.22 6.42 8.68
N ARG A 143 1.53 5.17 8.32
CA ARG A 143 1.80 4.10 9.29
C ARG A 143 2.99 4.41 10.19
N LYS A 144 4.09 4.93 9.63
CA LYS A 144 5.25 5.37 10.43
C LYS A 144 4.89 6.45 11.44
N ARG A 145 4.07 7.44 11.05
CA ARG A 145 3.63 8.51 11.98
C ARG A 145 2.74 7.94 13.09
N ALA A 146 1.77 7.11 12.74
CA ALA A 146 0.91 6.46 13.72
C ALA A 146 1.72 5.60 14.71
N GLU A 147 2.74 4.88 14.24
CA GLU A 147 3.63 4.08 15.08
C GLU A 147 4.50 4.97 16.01
N GLN A 148 4.98 6.10 15.52
CA GLN A 148 5.72 7.08 16.34
C GLN A 148 4.81 7.69 17.43
N GLU A 149 3.59 8.10 17.08
CA GLU A 149 2.61 8.64 18.02
C GLU A 149 2.22 7.60 19.08
N ALA A 150 1.93 6.36 18.68
CA ALA A 150 1.65 5.26 19.60
C ALA A 150 2.83 4.98 20.55
N THR A 151 4.06 5.05 20.05
CA THR A 151 5.26 4.87 20.87
C THR A 151 5.43 6.01 21.89
N GLN A 152 5.14 7.26 21.49
CA GLN A 152 5.17 8.41 22.39
C GLN A 152 4.09 8.30 23.47
N ALA A 153 2.87 7.93 23.10
CA ALA A 153 1.76 7.73 24.03
C ALA A 153 2.09 6.66 25.08
N ARG A 154 2.66 5.52 24.66
CA ARG A 154 3.13 4.46 25.59
C ARG A 154 4.21 4.95 26.54
N LYS A 155 5.16 5.77 26.07
CA LYS A 155 6.19 6.36 26.92
C LYS A 155 5.59 7.33 27.94
N SER A 156 4.63 8.18 27.54
CA SER A 156 3.95 9.06 28.47
C SER A 156 3.13 8.30 29.50
N GLU A 157 2.41 7.25 29.09
CA GLU A 157 1.63 6.40 29.99
C GLU A 157 2.52 5.72 31.05
N GLN A 158 3.66 5.15 30.63
CA GLN A 158 4.64 4.57 31.55
C GLN A 158 5.17 5.60 32.56
N LEU A 159 5.36 6.85 32.12
CA LEU A 159 5.86 7.92 32.97
C LEU A 159 4.79 8.34 33.99
N THR A 160 3.54 8.48 33.57
CA THR A 160 2.38 8.73 34.45
C THR A 160 2.21 7.61 35.46
N ARG A 161 2.32 6.35 35.04
CA ARG A 161 2.20 5.18 35.94
C ARG A 161 3.31 5.14 36.99
N LYS A 162 4.54 5.53 36.64
CA LYS A 162 5.63 5.67 37.61
C LYS A 162 5.36 6.77 38.62
N GLN A 163 4.86 7.93 38.18
CA GLN A 163 4.50 9.04 39.07
C GLN A 163 3.36 8.65 40.03
N LEU A 164 2.36 7.91 39.54
CA LEU A 164 1.26 7.43 40.38
C LEU A 164 1.76 6.47 41.47
N ALA A 165 2.63 5.53 41.11
CA ALA A 165 3.23 4.59 42.06
C ALA A 165 4.11 5.29 43.12
N GLU A 166 4.81 6.37 42.76
CA GLU A 166 5.56 7.20 43.72
C GLU A 166 4.63 7.95 44.69
N LEU A 167 3.47 8.41 44.23
CA LEU A 167 2.46 9.05 45.07
C LEU A 167 1.79 8.06 46.04
N GLU A 168 1.49 6.84 45.59
CA GLU A 168 0.93 5.78 46.43
C GLU A 168 1.89 5.29 47.53
N GLN A 169 3.20 5.43 47.32
CA GLN A 169 4.22 5.10 48.32
C GLN A 169 4.45 6.22 49.35
N GLN A 170 3.87 7.41 49.19
CA GLN A 170 3.90 8.45 50.22
C GLN A 170 2.85 8.13 51.29
N GLU A 171 3.29 7.99 52.54
CA GLU A 171 2.36 7.80 53.67
C GLU A 171 1.39 8.98 53.79
N PRO A 172 0.08 8.75 53.94
CA PRO A 172 -0.89 9.82 54.11
C PRO A 172 -0.58 10.61 55.39
N GLN A 173 -0.39 11.92 55.28
CA GLN A 173 -0.29 12.80 56.44
C GLN A 173 -1.65 12.87 57.14
N ILE A 174 -1.76 12.17 58.28
CA ILE A 174 -2.95 12.20 59.14
C ILE A 174 -3.03 13.58 59.80
N VAL A 175 -3.99 14.41 59.37
CA VAL A 175 -4.43 15.59 60.14
C VAL A 175 -5.63 15.14 60.97
N GLU A 176 -5.43 14.91 62.26
CA GLU A 176 -6.50 14.56 63.20
C GLU A 176 -7.50 15.74 63.32
N ARG A 177 -8.72 15.55 62.79
CA ARG A 177 -9.90 16.30 63.19
C ARG A 177 -10.88 15.32 63.82
N GLU A 178 -11.17 15.52 65.10
CA GLU A 178 -12.22 14.82 65.84
C GLU A 178 -13.56 14.96 65.10
N VAL A 179 -14.13 13.85 64.65
CA VAL A 179 -15.50 13.80 64.12
C VAL A 179 -16.29 12.78 64.92
N VAL A 180 -17.36 13.28 65.53
CA VAL A 180 -18.39 12.55 66.28
C VAL A 180 -19.13 11.60 65.35
N LYS A 181 -19.42 10.39 65.83
CA LYS A 181 -20.20 9.34 65.16
C LYS A 181 -21.49 9.88 64.54
N GLU A 182 -21.62 9.72 63.23
CA GLU A 182 -22.91 9.49 62.55
C GLU A 182 -22.72 8.44 61.46
N VAL A 183 -23.71 7.56 61.35
CA VAL A 183 -23.75 6.45 60.38
C VAL A 183 -24.06 7.05 59.01
N GLU A 184 -23.10 7.01 58.08
CA GLU A 184 -23.36 7.34 56.68
C GLU A 184 -23.19 6.12 55.77
N ILE A 185 -24.21 5.97 54.93
CA ILE A 185 -24.45 4.95 53.92
C ILE A 185 -23.24 4.90 52.96
N VAL A 186 -22.77 3.69 52.61
CA VAL A 186 -21.73 3.50 51.59
C VAL A 186 -22.14 4.26 50.33
N PRO A 187 -21.41 5.30 49.89
CA PRO A 187 -21.85 6.12 48.77
C PRO A 187 -21.83 5.31 47.47
N ASP A 188 -22.92 5.35 46.70
CA ASP A 188 -23.09 4.68 45.39
C ASP A 188 -21.93 4.92 44.41
N ASN A 189 -21.17 6.00 44.59
CA ASN A 189 -19.99 6.34 43.81
C ASN A 189 -18.86 5.29 43.91
N LEU A 190 -18.65 4.68 45.07
CA LEU A 190 -17.59 3.68 45.26
C LEU A 190 -17.94 2.32 44.63
N LEU A 191 -19.22 1.98 44.53
CA LEU A 191 -19.69 0.76 43.86
C LEU A 191 -19.53 0.87 42.34
N ASN A 192 -19.84 2.03 41.77
CA ASN A 192 -19.68 2.29 40.34
C ASN A 192 -18.22 2.21 39.90
N ILE A 193 -17.28 2.76 40.70
CA ILE A 193 -15.84 2.71 40.40
C ILE A 193 -15.32 1.26 40.43
N ILE A 194 -15.83 0.43 41.34
CA ILE A 194 -15.43 -0.99 41.42
C ILE A 194 -15.91 -1.77 40.20
N ASP A 195 -17.10 -1.47 39.69
CA ASP A 195 -17.64 -2.13 38.49
C ASP A 195 -16.94 -1.62 37.21
N GLU A 196 -16.64 -0.33 37.10
CA GLU A 196 -15.83 0.23 36.01
C GLU A 196 -14.42 -0.40 35.96
N LEU A 197 -13.75 -0.54 37.11
CA LEU A 197 -12.42 -1.16 37.20
C LEU A 197 -12.42 -2.67 36.89
N LYS A 198 -13.56 -3.35 37.08
CA LYS A 198 -13.74 -4.74 36.66
C LYS A 198 -13.91 -4.83 35.15
N ASP A 199 -14.74 -3.97 34.57
CA ASP A 199 -14.95 -3.94 33.13
C ASP A 199 -13.65 -3.62 32.39
N GLU A 200 -12.88 -2.65 32.86
CA GLU A 200 -11.56 -2.29 32.31
C GLU A 200 -10.54 -3.42 32.43
N ASN A 201 -10.53 -4.15 33.56
CA ASN A 201 -9.69 -5.36 33.70
C ASN A 201 -10.08 -6.47 32.73
N THR A 202 -11.37 -6.57 32.38
CA THR A 202 -11.88 -7.58 31.47
C THR A 202 -11.44 -7.28 30.04
N GLU A 203 -11.54 -6.01 29.61
CA GLU A 203 -11.06 -5.55 28.30
C GLU A 203 -9.54 -5.68 28.14
N LEU A 204 -8.76 -5.36 29.18
CA LEU A 204 -7.31 -5.51 29.16
C LEU A 204 -6.89 -6.98 29.03
N LYS A 205 -7.64 -7.90 29.66
CA LYS A 205 -7.41 -9.34 29.56
C LYS A 205 -7.71 -9.86 28.15
N ASP A 206 -8.82 -9.45 27.56
CA ASP A 206 -9.18 -9.84 26.19
C ASP A 206 -8.16 -9.30 25.17
N THR A 207 -7.66 -8.08 25.39
CA THR A 207 -6.60 -7.49 24.57
C THR A 207 -5.29 -8.27 24.68
N ALA A 208 -4.90 -8.67 25.90
CA ALA A 208 -3.70 -9.48 26.11
C ALA A 208 -3.80 -10.86 25.46
N ASP A 209 -4.96 -11.52 25.57
CA ASP A 209 -5.22 -12.80 24.92
C ASP A 209 -5.20 -12.69 23.38
N PHE A 210 -5.68 -11.57 22.82
CA PHE A 210 -5.56 -11.27 21.39
C PHE A 210 -4.10 -11.17 20.92
N TYR A 211 -3.26 -10.41 21.62
CA TYR A 211 -1.85 -10.28 21.25
C TYR A 211 -1.07 -11.58 21.44
N LYS A 212 -1.44 -12.39 22.44
CA LYS A 212 -0.87 -13.71 22.65
C LYS A 212 -1.20 -14.66 21.50
N GLN A 213 -2.47 -14.72 21.08
CA GLN A 213 -2.88 -15.52 19.92
C GLN A 213 -2.20 -15.07 18.63
N LYS A 214 -2.03 -13.75 18.45
CA LYS A 214 -1.29 -13.18 17.31
C LYS A 214 0.18 -13.60 17.33
N ALA A 215 0.83 -13.60 18.50
CA ALA A 215 2.22 -14.04 18.65
C ALA A 215 2.36 -15.55 18.41
N ASP A 216 1.43 -16.37 18.92
CA ASP A 216 1.40 -17.82 18.69
C ASP A 216 1.17 -18.17 17.21
N ALA A 217 0.42 -17.35 16.48
CA ALA A 217 0.21 -17.49 15.04
C ALA A 217 1.44 -17.07 14.21
N LEU A 218 2.24 -16.12 14.69
CA LEU A 218 3.48 -15.69 14.02
C LEU A 218 4.69 -16.57 14.37
N SER A 219 4.66 -17.29 15.50
CA SER A 219 5.80 -18.10 15.99
C SER A 219 5.84 -19.54 15.45
N LYS A 220 4.91 -19.94 14.57
CA LYS A 220 4.94 -21.26 13.93
C LYS A 220 5.57 -21.18 12.54
N ASP A 221 6.84 -21.56 12.46
CA ASP A 221 7.55 -21.70 11.19
C ASP A 221 7.16 -22.98 10.41
N VAL A 222 6.59 -22.73 9.22
CA VAL A 222 7.00 -23.22 7.88
C VAL A 222 6.89 -24.70 7.47
N ASP A 223 6.85 -25.72 8.33
CA ASP A 223 7.19 -27.08 7.84
C ASP A 223 6.10 -28.14 7.62
N ASP A 224 4.79 -27.83 7.56
CA ASP A 224 3.83 -28.87 7.14
C ASP A 224 2.65 -28.35 6.31
N ILE A 225 2.86 -28.45 5.01
CA ILE A 225 1.87 -28.66 3.96
C ILE A 225 1.05 -29.92 4.29
N LYS A 226 0.11 -29.81 5.24
CA LYS A 226 -1.01 -30.73 5.41
C LYS A 226 -2.29 -29.96 5.71
N LEU A 227 -3.29 -30.26 4.88
CA LEU A 227 -4.74 -30.03 5.03
C LEU A 227 -5.25 -28.67 4.54
N GLU A 228 -5.68 -28.68 3.28
CA GLU A 228 -6.55 -27.69 2.59
C GLU A 228 -7.82 -27.29 3.39
N GLU A 229 -8.17 -27.98 4.48
CA GLU A 229 -9.17 -27.55 5.47
C GLU A 229 -8.73 -26.32 6.29
N SER A 230 -7.43 -26.16 6.51
CA SER A 230 -6.84 -25.08 7.30
C SER A 230 -6.78 -23.76 6.53
N SER A 231 -6.67 -23.79 5.21
CA SER A 231 -6.55 -22.60 4.36
C SER A 231 -7.86 -21.81 4.30
N MET A 232 -9.00 -22.50 4.19
CA MET A 232 -10.32 -21.87 4.21
C MET A 232 -10.65 -21.30 5.59
N ASN A 233 -10.37 -22.03 6.66
CA ASN A 233 -10.53 -21.52 8.03
C ASN A 233 -9.55 -20.38 8.33
N TYR A 234 -8.33 -20.43 7.82
CA TYR A 234 -7.35 -19.36 7.96
C TYR A 234 -7.78 -18.09 7.23
N ILE A 235 -8.25 -18.20 5.98
CA ILE A 235 -8.78 -17.06 5.21
C ILE A 235 -10.06 -16.51 5.87
N ALA A 236 -10.98 -17.38 6.30
CA ALA A 236 -12.20 -16.98 7.00
C ALA A 236 -11.90 -16.24 8.31
N ASN A 237 -11.02 -16.80 9.15
CA ASN A 237 -10.60 -16.17 10.40
C ASN A 237 -9.85 -14.86 10.14
N LYS A 238 -8.96 -14.81 9.15
CA LYS A 238 -8.28 -13.56 8.76
C LYS A 238 -9.28 -12.47 8.37
N ASN A 239 -10.30 -12.81 7.59
CA ASN A 239 -11.33 -11.85 7.19
C ASN A 239 -12.16 -11.36 8.38
N VAL A 240 -12.55 -12.26 9.29
CA VAL A 240 -13.26 -11.90 10.53
C VAL A 240 -12.38 -11.03 11.44
N HIS A 241 -11.09 -11.35 11.59
CA HIS A 241 -10.15 -10.54 12.37
C HIS A 241 -9.93 -9.15 11.77
N ASN A 242 -9.86 -9.04 10.45
CA ASN A 242 -9.79 -7.72 9.79
C ASN A 242 -11.07 -6.91 10.05
N LEU A 243 -12.24 -7.54 10.01
CA LEU A 243 -13.51 -6.89 10.34
C LEU A 243 -13.54 -6.39 11.78
N ILE A 244 -13.10 -7.20 12.74
CA ILE A 244 -12.97 -6.79 14.15
C ILE A 244 -12.04 -5.58 14.27
N ALA A 245 -10.87 -5.61 13.62
CA ALA A 245 -9.94 -4.48 13.66
C ALA A 245 -10.53 -3.18 13.08
N TYR A 246 -11.30 -3.26 11.99
CA TYR A 246 -12.01 -2.10 11.44
C TYR A 246 -13.10 -1.59 12.36
N MET A 247 -13.82 -2.48 13.07
CA MET A 247 -14.83 -2.09 14.05
C MET A 247 -14.19 -1.40 15.26
N ASP A 248 -13.07 -1.91 15.76
CA ASP A 248 -12.34 -1.31 16.88
C ASP A 248 -11.80 0.09 16.53
N GLU A 249 -11.30 0.27 15.31
CA GLU A 249 -10.86 1.57 14.79
C GLU A 249 -12.04 2.54 14.68
N PHE A 250 -13.15 2.11 14.08
CA PHE A 250 -14.37 2.91 13.98
C PHE A 250 -14.90 3.34 15.36
N LEU A 251 -14.96 2.43 16.34
CA LEU A 251 -15.46 2.72 17.69
C LEU A 251 -14.63 3.76 18.44
N LYS A 252 -13.32 3.84 18.18
CA LYS A 252 -12.46 4.91 18.72
C LYS A 252 -12.83 6.28 18.16
N ASP A 253 -13.21 6.34 16.89
CA ASP A 253 -13.52 7.60 16.20
C ASP A 253 -14.94 8.11 16.50
N VAL A 254 -15.89 7.22 16.83
CA VAL A 254 -17.31 7.59 17.00
C VAL A 254 -17.75 7.90 18.43
N VAL A 255 -16.82 8.03 19.39
CA VAL A 255 -17.16 8.34 20.79
C VAL A 255 -17.95 9.66 20.88
N VAL A 256 -19.24 9.55 21.25
CA VAL A 256 -20.12 10.71 21.39
C VAL A 256 -19.81 11.46 22.69
N SER A 257 -19.02 12.52 22.58
CA SER A 257 -18.66 13.41 23.69
C SER A 257 -19.90 14.05 24.35
N SER A 258 -19.75 14.52 25.59
CA SER A 258 -20.78 15.28 26.30
C SER A 258 -21.26 16.51 25.52
N LEU A 259 -20.35 17.19 24.81
CA LEU A 259 -20.65 18.31 23.93
C LEU A 259 -21.50 17.90 22.72
N MET A 260 -21.19 16.75 22.11
CA MET A 260 -21.98 16.21 20.99
C MET A 260 -23.38 15.80 21.45
N ARG A 261 -23.52 15.20 22.64
CA ARG A 261 -24.85 14.88 23.22
C ARG A 261 -25.71 16.11 23.39
N GLY A 262 -25.13 17.20 23.92
CA GLY A 262 -25.82 18.49 24.03
C GLY A 262 -26.23 19.05 22.66
N SER A 263 -25.31 18.99 21.69
CA SER A 263 -25.55 19.49 20.33
C SER A 263 -26.67 18.72 19.62
N ILE A 264 -26.70 17.38 19.74
CA ILE A 264 -27.76 16.52 19.21
C ILE A 264 -29.10 16.83 19.88
N ALA A 265 -29.12 17.00 21.21
CA ALA A 265 -30.35 17.33 21.94
C ALA A 265 -30.96 18.66 21.48
N THR A 266 -30.12 19.64 21.15
CA THR A 266 -30.54 20.98 20.70
C THR A 266 -30.73 21.12 19.18
N ALA A 267 -30.39 20.10 18.39
CA ALA A 267 -30.51 20.14 16.94
C ALA A 267 -31.98 20.25 16.49
N SER A 268 -32.20 20.79 15.29
CA SER A 268 -33.54 20.89 14.70
C SER A 268 -34.14 19.50 14.44
N ASP A 269 -35.47 19.41 14.46
CA ASP A 269 -36.19 18.15 14.26
C ASP A 269 -35.83 17.50 12.91
N ALA A 270 -35.71 18.30 11.84
CA ALA A 270 -35.23 17.81 10.54
C ALA A 270 -33.82 17.19 10.59
N THR A 271 -32.92 17.74 11.40
CA THR A 271 -31.56 17.18 11.55
C THR A 271 -31.57 15.89 12.36
N LYS A 272 -32.47 15.80 13.36
CA LYS A 272 -32.69 14.58 14.14
C LYS A 272 -33.30 13.46 13.31
N GLU A 273 -34.27 13.76 12.45
CA GLU A 273 -34.82 12.78 11.49
C GLU A 273 -33.75 12.22 10.54
N LEU A 274 -32.83 13.07 10.07
CA LEU A 274 -31.68 12.61 9.27
C LEU A 274 -30.75 11.70 10.08
N LEU A 275 -30.52 12.03 11.36
CA LEU A 275 -29.72 11.21 12.26
C LEU A 275 -30.40 9.86 12.53
N ASP A 276 -31.71 9.84 12.76
CA ASP A 276 -32.50 8.64 12.98
C ASP A 276 -32.41 7.69 11.78
N SER A 277 -32.54 8.20 10.55
CA SER A 277 -32.34 7.41 9.33
C SER A 277 -30.94 6.78 9.24
N ARG A 278 -29.90 7.45 9.74
CA ARG A 278 -28.54 6.87 9.79
C ARG A 278 -28.39 5.83 10.90
N ILE A 279 -29.04 6.04 12.04
CA ILE A 279 -29.09 5.07 13.13
C ILE A 279 -29.78 3.80 12.66
N GLU A 280 -30.91 3.90 11.97
CA GLU A 280 -31.63 2.75 11.39
C GLU A 280 -30.75 1.95 10.42
N ALA A 281 -30.09 2.61 9.48
CA ALA A 281 -29.18 1.95 8.55
C ALA A 281 -28.02 1.24 9.26
N PHE A 282 -27.51 1.82 10.35
CA PHE A 282 -26.47 1.18 11.16
C PHE A 282 -27.00 -0.03 11.95
N GLN A 283 -28.23 0.05 12.46
CA GLN A 283 -28.90 -1.08 13.11
C GLN A 283 -29.15 -2.24 12.14
N GLU A 284 -29.54 -1.96 10.90
CA GLU A 284 -29.67 -2.96 9.84
C GLU A 284 -28.34 -3.66 9.55
N PHE A 285 -27.27 -2.88 9.38
CA PHE A 285 -25.92 -3.43 9.20
C PHE A 285 -25.50 -4.34 10.37
N LEU A 286 -25.75 -3.92 11.61
CA LEU A 286 -25.46 -4.75 12.79
C LEU A 286 -26.31 -6.03 12.84
N ASN A 287 -27.55 -5.96 12.37
CA ASN A 287 -28.42 -7.13 12.26
C ASN A 287 -27.90 -8.11 11.20
N ASP A 288 -27.48 -7.62 10.04
CA ASP A 288 -26.89 -8.43 8.98
C ASP A 288 -25.61 -9.13 9.45
N LEU A 289 -24.75 -8.43 10.19
CA LEU A 289 -23.56 -9.03 10.81
C LEU A 289 -23.91 -10.14 11.81
N LYS A 290 -24.95 -9.93 12.65
CA LYS A 290 -25.43 -10.96 13.59
C LYS A 290 -25.98 -12.18 12.84
N ILE A 291 -26.71 -11.97 11.76
CA ILE A 291 -27.23 -13.04 10.90
C ILE A 291 -26.06 -13.80 10.26
N ALA A 292 -25.09 -13.08 9.67
CA ALA A 292 -23.90 -13.65 9.06
C ALA A 292 -23.09 -14.52 10.03
N LYS A 293 -22.96 -14.08 11.29
CA LYS A 293 -22.31 -14.88 12.37
C LYS A 293 -23.01 -16.22 12.63
N THR A 294 -24.34 -16.26 12.53
CA THR A 294 -25.11 -17.49 12.78
C THR A 294 -25.24 -18.41 11.55
N GLY A 295 -24.72 -18.00 10.39
CA GLY A 295 -24.77 -18.77 9.16
C GLY A 295 -26.16 -18.95 8.55
N ARG A 296 -27.18 -18.24 9.04
CA ARG A 296 -28.54 -18.28 8.47
C ARG A 296 -28.57 -17.43 7.20
N LYS A 297 -28.97 -18.03 6.08
CA LYS A 297 -29.33 -17.26 4.88
C LYS A 297 -30.61 -16.49 5.15
N ILE A 298 -30.62 -15.20 4.83
CA ILE A 298 -31.84 -14.40 4.74
C ILE A 298 -32.67 -15.01 3.61
N SER A 299 -33.85 -15.55 3.93
CA SER A 299 -34.85 -16.00 2.97
C SER A 299 -35.77 -14.84 2.59
#